data_AF-A0A0B3B452-F1
#
_entry.id   AF-A0A0B3B452-F1
#
_cell.length_a   1.000
_cell.length_b   1.000
_cell.length_c   1.000
_cell.angle_alpha   90.00
_cell.angle_beta   90.00
_cell.angle_gamma   90.00
#
_symmetry.space_group_name_H-M   'P 1'
#
loop_
_entity.id
_entity.type
_entity.pdbx_description
1 polymer ?
#
loop_
_entity_poly.entity_id
_entity_poly.type
_entity_poly.pdbx_seq_one_letter_code
_entity_poly.pdbx_strand_id
1 'polypeptide(L)'
;MQILLNFIDSMEDEDFRQKIQEGFFKELEPFIGLIPEDYKSEIKKTKFSKIRKLLEKEVPTKAKIIAELKRWQFLEKEFERFKKKI
;
A
#
# COMPACT_ATOMS: atom_id res chain seq x y z
N MET A 1 2.05 -3.94 -9.91
CA MET A 1 2.46 -4.05 -8.49
C MET A 1 3.90 -3.59 -8.26
N GLN A 2 4.86 -3.91 -9.14
CA GLN A 2 6.26 -3.43 -9.04
C GLN A 2 6.42 -1.90 -9.01
N ILE A 3 5.60 -1.17 -9.78
CA ILE A 3 5.63 0.31 -9.82
C ILE A 3 5.33 0.91 -8.44
N LEU A 4 4.37 0.34 -7.71
CA LEU A 4 3.99 0.82 -6.37
C LEU A 4 5.10 0.56 -5.35
N LEU A 5 5.81 -0.57 -5.49
CA LEU A 5 6.98 -0.87 -4.65
C LEU A 5 8.13 0.09 -4.93
N ASN A 6 8.47 0.32 -6.20
CA ASN A 6 9.53 1.26 -6.57
C ASN A 6 9.21 2.68 -6.09
N PHE A 7 7.95 3.09 -6.15
CA PHE A 7 7.50 4.37 -5.60
C PHE A 7 7.68 4.44 -4.09
N ILE A 8 7.28 3.40 -3.36
CA ILE A 8 7.46 3.31 -1.90
C ILE A 8 8.95 3.30 -1.51
N ASP A 9 9.79 2.59 -2.27
CA ASP A 9 11.23 2.51 -2.04
C ASP A 9 11.94 3.84 -2.32
N SER A 10 11.45 4.60 -3.31
CA SER A 10 12.00 5.91 -3.65
C SER A 10 11.66 7.03 -2.67
N MET A 11 10.70 6.83 -1.76
CA MET A 11 10.40 7.82 -0.71
C MET A 11 11.47 7.79 0.37
N GLU A 12 11.77 8.95 0.95
CA GLU A 12 12.54 9.00 2.19
C GLU A 12 11.77 8.33 3.35
N ASP A 13 12.50 7.83 4.35
CA ASP A 13 11.89 7.13 5.48
C ASP A 13 10.98 8.05 6.31
N GLU A 14 11.38 9.31 6.52
CA GLU A 14 10.58 10.29 7.27
C GLU A 14 9.28 10.65 6.55
N ASP A 15 9.35 10.91 5.24
CA ASP A 15 8.18 11.17 4.41
C ASP A 15 7.21 9.99 4.39
N PHE A 16 7.74 8.77 4.21
CA PHE A 16 6.93 7.57 4.26
C PHE A 16 6.26 7.41 5.63
N ARG A 17 6.99 7.69 6.71
CA ARG A 17 6.47 7.65 8.09
C ARG A 17 5.31 8.62 8.29
N GLN A 18 5.45 9.86 7.83
CA GLN A 18 4.38 10.85 7.87
C GLN A 18 3.16 10.40 7.06
N LYS A 19 3.36 9.95 5.81
CA LYS A 19 2.24 9.47 4.97
C LYS A 19 1.49 8.28 5.59
N ILE A 20 2.20 7.35 6.22
CA ILE A 20 1.58 6.22 6.92
C ILE A 20 0.79 6.68 8.16
N GLN A 21 1.22 7.76 8.82
CA GLN A 21 0.50 8.35 9.96
C GLN A 21 -0.73 9.16 9.53
N GLU A 22 -0.64 9.91 8.42
CA GLU A 22 -1.67 10.84 7.94
C GLU A 22 -2.74 10.17 7.06
N GLY A 23 -2.39 9.14 6.30
CA GLY A 23 -3.32 8.35 5.49
C GLY A 23 -2.85 8.11 4.06
N PHE A 24 -1.87 7.23 3.90
CA PHE A 24 -1.23 6.83 2.63
C PHE A 24 -2.19 6.54 1.47
N PHE A 25 -3.39 6.01 1.73
CA PHE A 25 -4.33 5.61 0.68
C PHE A 25 -5.27 6.72 0.20
N LYS A 26 -5.44 7.83 0.93
CA LYS A 26 -6.29 8.94 0.47
C LYS A 26 -5.76 9.54 -0.83
N GLU A 27 -4.45 9.60 -0.98
CA GLU A 27 -3.79 10.08 -2.21
C GLU A 27 -3.93 9.12 -3.39
N LEU A 28 -4.26 7.85 -3.14
CA LEU A 28 -4.44 6.83 -4.19
C LEU A 28 -5.86 6.80 -4.74
N GLU A 29 -6.84 7.42 -4.07
CA GLU A 29 -8.24 7.46 -4.52
C GLU A 29 -8.44 8.06 -5.92
N PRO A 30 -7.78 9.17 -6.31
CA PRO A 30 -7.92 9.75 -7.66
C PRO A 30 -7.41 8.81 -8.76
N PHE A 31 -6.44 7.96 -8.44
CA PHE A 31 -5.82 7.05 -9.40
C PHE A 31 -6.63 5.77 -9.63
N ILE A 32 -7.64 5.49 -8.80
CA ILE A 32 -8.51 4.31 -8.91
C ILE A 32 -9.17 4.20 -10.30
N GLY A 33 -9.64 5.33 -10.83
CA GLY A 33 -10.28 5.40 -12.15
C GLY A 33 -9.33 5.14 -13.33
N LEU A 34 -8.02 5.27 -13.11
CA LEU A 34 -6.97 5.09 -14.12
C LEU A 34 -6.41 3.67 -14.14
N ILE A 35 -6.80 2.81 -13.19
CA ILE A 35 -6.34 1.42 -13.14
C ILE A 35 -7.07 0.64 -14.25
N PRO A 36 -6.34 -0.04 -15.16
CA PRO A 36 -6.99 -0.90 -16.15
C PRO A 36 -7.76 -2.05 -15.50
N GLU A 37 -8.87 -2.47 -16.12
CA GLU A 37 -9.79 -3.50 -15.59
C GLU A 37 -9.11 -4.83 -15.22
N ASP A 38 -8.12 -5.25 -16.01
CA ASP A 38 -7.35 -6.47 -15.77
C ASP A 38 -6.63 -6.41 -14.41
N TYR A 39 -6.02 -5.25 -14.10
CA TYR A 39 -5.37 -5.02 -12.81
C TYR A 39 -6.38 -4.88 -11.67
N LYS A 40 -7.57 -4.29 -11.90
CA LYS A 40 -8.62 -4.25 -10.86
C LYS A 40 -9.05 -5.65 -10.44
N SER A 41 -9.21 -6.55 -11.41
CA SER A 41 -9.53 -7.96 -11.17
C SER A 41 -8.45 -8.68 -10.36
N GLU A 42 -7.18 -8.42 -10.64
CA GLU A 42 -6.07 -8.94 -9.83
C GLU A 42 -6.05 -8.39 -8.40
N ILE A 43 -6.29 -7.08 -8.23
CA ILE A 43 -6.29 -6.44 -6.91
C ILE A 43 -7.45 -6.97 -6.04
N LYS A 44 -8.65 -7.15 -6.61
CA LYS A 44 -9.81 -7.73 -5.90
C LYS A 44 -9.52 -9.13 -5.34
N LYS A 45 -8.77 -9.93 -6.10
CA LYS A 45 -8.37 -11.30 -5.69
C LYS A 45 -7.14 -11.32 -4.78
N THR A 46 -6.41 -10.22 -4.69
CA THR A 46 -5.19 -10.13 -3.87
C THR A 46 -5.56 -10.02 -2.39
N LYS A 47 -4.94 -10.87 -1.58
CA LYS A 47 -5.02 -10.83 -0.11
C LYS A 47 -3.98 -9.84 0.42
N PHE A 48 -4.34 -9.06 1.43
CA PHE A 48 -3.41 -8.13 2.08
C PHE A 48 -2.15 -8.82 2.62
N SER A 49 -2.27 -10.07 3.09
CA SER A 49 -1.12 -10.87 3.51
C SER A 49 -0.05 -11.06 2.42
N LYS A 50 -0.44 -11.08 1.14
CA LYS A 50 0.49 -11.11 0.01
C LYS A 50 1.21 -9.77 -0.15
N ILE A 51 0.48 -8.66 -0.01
CA ILE A 51 1.05 -7.30 -0.04
C ILE A 51 2.04 -7.11 1.10
N ARG A 52 1.68 -7.53 2.31
CA ARG A 52 2.56 -7.47 3.48
C ARG A 52 3.87 -8.24 3.26
N LYS A 53 3.79 -9.49 2.82
CA LYS A 53 4.99 -10.29 2.48
C LYS A 53 5.84 -9.63 1.41
N LEU A 54 5.20 -9.01 0.42
CA LEU A 54 5.88 -8.28 -0.66
C LEU A 54 6.64 -7.07 -0.11
N LEU A 55 6.01 -6.28 0.76
CA LEU A 55 6.64 -5.13 1.43
C LEU A 55 7.80 -5.56 2.33
N GLU A 56 7.61 -6.61 3.13
CA GLU A 56 8.66 -7.16 4.00
C GLU A 56 9.87 -7.69 3.20
N LYS A 57 9.64 -8.19 1.99
CA LYS A 57 10.70 -8.75 1.12
C LYS A 57 11.42 -7.70 0.29
N GLU A 58 10.67 -6.81 -0.36
CA GLU A 58 11.19 -5.89 -1.37
C GLU A 58 11.60 -4.54 -0.74
N VAL A 59 10.90 -4.08 0.30
CA VAL A 59 11.16 -2.81 0.99
C VAL A 59 11.18 -2.97 2.52
N PRO A 60 12.12 -3.78 3.06
CA PRO A 60 12.12 -4.19 4.47
C PRO A 60 12.18 -3.01 5.45
N THR A 61 12.85 -1.91 5.10
CA THR A 61 12.92 -0.69 5.92
C THR A 61 11.54 -0.07 6.10
N LYS A 62 10.76 0.05 5.02
CA LYS A 62 9.39 0.58 5.07
C LYS A 62 8.45 -0.36 5.84
N ALA A 63 8.63 -1.67 5.68
CA ALA A 63 7.89 -2.66 6.46
C ALA A 63 8.18 -2.55 7.97
N LYS A 64 9.43 -2.27 8.36
CA LYS A 64 9.79 -1.98 9.76
C LYS A 64 9.09 -0.72 10.26
N ILE A 65 9.09 0.38 9.50
CA ILE A 65 8.39 1.61 9.86
C ILE A 65 6.90 1.35 10.13
N ILE A 66 6.23 0.59 9.26
CA ILE A 66 4.82 0.22 9.46
C ILE A 66 4.63 -0.59 10.75
N ALA A 67 5.55 -1.52 11.03
CA ALA A 67 5.51 -2.34 12.24
C ALA A 67 5.71 -1.50 13.51
N GLU A 68 6.70 -0.62 13.53
CA GLU A 68 6.98 0.32 14.64
C GLU A 68 5.80 1.22 14.93
N LEU A 69 5.16 1.74 13.88
CA LEU A 69 3.97 2.57 13.99
C LEU A 69 2.71 1.77 14.34
N LYS A 70 2.79 0.44 14.40
CA LYS A 70 1.64 -0.48 14.61
C LYS A 70 0.52 -0.26 13.58
N ARG A 71 0.87 0.08 12.33
CA ARG A 71 -0.08 0.48 11.28
C ARG A 71 -0.46 -0.64 10.30
N TRP A 72 0.00 -1.86 10.48
CA TRP A 72 -0.36 -2.99 9.60
C TRP A 72 -1.87 -3.19 9.48
N GLN A 73 -2.60 -3.16 10.60
CA GLN A 73 -4.05 -3.32 10.60
C GLN A 73 -4.78 -2.13 9.97
N PHE A 74 -4.19 -0.93 10.07
CA PHE A 74 -4.70 0.26 9.39
C PHE A 74 -4.57 0.11 7.88
N LEU A 75 -3.39 -0.29 7.38
CA LEU A 75 -3.17 -0.51 5.95
C LEU A 75 -4.05 -1.64 5.39
N GLU A 76 -4.30 -2.69 6.16
CA GLU A 76 -5.21 -3.76 5.76
C GLU A 76 -6.64 -3.22 5.56
N LYS A 77 -7.14 -2.42 6.51
CA LYS A 77 -8.46 -1.79 6.40
C LYS A 77 -8.55 -0.85 5.21
N GLU A 78 -7.52 -0.05 4.98
CA GLU A 78 -7.47 0.87 3.84
C GLU A 78 -7.39 0.11 2.50
N PHE A 79 -6.64 -0.99 2.43
CA PHE A 79 -6.60 -1.85 1.26
C PHE A 79 -7.95 -2.52 0.96
N GLU A 80 -8.67 -2.97 1.99
CA GLU A 80 -10.01 -3.52 1.83
C GLU A 80 -11.05 -2.45 1.46
N ARG A 81 -10.91 -1.22 1.96
CA ARG A 81 -11.70 -0.06 1.50
C ARG A 81 -11.42 0.25 0.03
N PHE A 82 -10.15 0.26 -0.36
CA PHE A 82 -9.72 0.46 -1.73
C PHE A 82 -10.35 -0.58 -2.65
N LYS A 83 -10.29 -1.88 -2.28
CA LYS A 83 -10.92 -2.98 -3.03
C LYS A 83 -12.42 -2.87 -3.25
N LYS A 84 -13.13 -2.14 -2.38
CA LYS A 84 -14.57 -1.86 -2.54
C LYS A 84 -14.86 -0.72 -3.53
N LYS A 85 -13.86 0.11 -3.85
CA LYS A 85 -13.98 1.27 -4.74
C LYS A 85 -13.56 0.98 -6.19
N ILE A 86 -12.67 0.02 -6.40
CA ILE A 86 -12.39 -0.61 -7.71
C ILE A 86 -13.40 -1.71 -8.01
#